data_AF-A0A6J7ZUW4-F1
#
_entry.id   AF-A0A6J7ZUW4-F1
#
_cell.length_a   1.000
_cell.length_b   1.000
_cell.length_c   1.000
_cell.angle_alpha   90.00
_cell.angle_beta   90.00
_cell.angle_gamma   90.00
#
_symmetry.space_group_name_H-M   'P 1'
#
loop_
_entity.id
_entity.type
_entity.pdbx_description
1 polymer ?
#
loop_
_entity_poly.entity_id
_entity_poly.type
_entity_poly.pdbx_seq_one_letter_code
_entity_poly.pdbx_strand_id
1 'polypeptide(L)'
;MNCEKCNSWLRLSDIKDEVIYGMASFLHISCPSSACQHISLVPTRKKSNGKGFDINYKVCLAMINADMGPSHVNNFLTGCNIPPVDASTLPAEASCKEAQREELECSESSELEGSFDAGRQKRGSDWSYNSHTGHASLIGVNTGKVVEFDVRTRNCSICQYHIGKNEPKPPHECNVNWTGSSKGMEPDIACSMIQRLAEDGYTVGTLHADNDATSQSRLPRSIIKKDDKTHVKKNISKRLYGLSKNYKQLKSA
;
A
#
# COMPACT_ATOMS: atom_id res chain seq x y z
N MET A 1 28.02 1.62 -3.98
CA MET A 1 27.77 0.17 -3.81
C MET A 1 29.12 -0.48 -3.61
N ASN A 2 29.31 -1.23 -2.54
CA ASN A 2 30.60 -1.84 -2.22
C ASN A 2 30.50 -3.36 -2.30
N CYS A 3 31.60 -3.99 -2.64
CA CYS A 3 31.70 -5.45 -2.66
C CYS A 3 31.53 -6.00 -1.25
N GLU A 4 30.67 -6.99 -1.08
CA GLU A 4 30.36 -7.58 0.24
C GLU A 4 31.59 -8.23 0.91
N LYS A 5 32.56 -8.70 0.13
CA LYS A 5 33.75 -9.40 0.65
C LYS A 5 34.92 -8.48 0.98
N CYS A 6 35.25 -7.55 0.08
CA CYS A 6 36.47 -6.74 0.20
C CYS A 6 36.18 -5.24 0.35
N ASN A 7 34.90 -4.86 0.41
CA ASN A 7 34.42 -3.49 0.53
C ASN A 7 34.92 -2.53 -0.56
N SER A 8 35.51 -3.04 -1.65
CA SER A 8 35.92 -2.23 -2.79
C SER A 8 34.72 -1.66 -3.52
N TRP A 9 34.89 -0.51 -4.15
CA TRP A 9 33.81 0.14 -4.88
C TRP A 9 33.41 -0.67 -6.13
N LEU A 10 32.12 -0.96 -6.27
CA LEU A 10 31.54 -1.63 -7.43
C LEU A 10 31.14 -0.61 -8.49
N ARG A 11 31.40 -0.92 -9.77
CA ARG A 11 31.07 -0.07 -10.91
C ARG A 11 29.95 -0.69 -11.73
N LEU A 12 29.07 0.16 -12.26
CA LEU A 12 28.01 -0.28 -13.17
C LEU A 12 28.57 -0.81 -14.50
N SER A 13 29.78 -0.43 -14.89
CA SER A 13 30.45 -1.01 -16.07
C SER A 13 30.78 -2.50 -15.92
N ASP A 14 30.84 -2.99 -14.68
CA ASP A 14 31.28 -4.35 -14.36
C ASP A 14 30.09 -5.30 -14.11
N ILE A 15 28.88 -4.89 -14.56
CA ILE A 15 27.69 -5.74 -14.55
C ILE A 15 27.92 -6.91 -15.51
N LYS A 16 27.77 -8.12 -14.97
CA LYS A 16 27.85 -9.37 -15.74
C LYS A 16 26.49 -9.85 -16.20
N ASP A 17 25.48 -9.63 -15.37
CA ASP A 17 24.13 -10.09 -15.62
C ASP A 17 23.10 -9.24 -14.86
N GLU A 18 21.86 -9.27 -15.34
CA GLU A 18 20.71 -8.60 -14.73
C GLU A 18 19.53 -9.58 -14.66
N VAL A 19 19.02 -9.80 -13.45
CA VAL A 19 17.79 -10.57 -13.25
C VAL A 19 16.66 -9.62 -12.93
N ILE A 20 15.70 -9.51 -13.85
CA ILE A 20 14.56 -8.59 -13.76
C ILE A 20 13.44 -9.23 -12.94
N TYR A 21 12.88 -8.46 -12.01
CA TYR A 21 11.73 -8.79 -11.17
C TYR A 21 10.71 -7.66 -11.23
N GLY A 22 9.93 -7.62 -12.31
CA GLY A 22 8.99 -6.53 -12.58
C GLY A 22 9.72 -5.23 -12.92
N MET A 23 9.49 -4.17 -12.16
CA MET A 23 10.09 -2.84 -12.36
C MET A 23 11.41 -2.61 -11.63
N ALA A 24 11.96 -3.67 -11.02
CA ALA A 24 13.26 -3.66 -10.37
C ALA A 24 14.03 -4.91 -10.77
N SER A 25 15.31 -4.93 -10.43
CA SER A 25 16.22 -5.97 -10.85
C SER A 25 17.33 -6.18 -9.82
N PHE A 26 17.97 -7.33 -9.95
CA PHE A 26 19.25 -7.60 -9.31
C PHE A 26 20.35 -7.49 -10.34
N LEU A 27 21.32 -6.62 -10.06
CA LEU A 27 22.54 -6.49 -10.85
C LEU A 27 23.60 -7.40 -10.26
N HIS A 28 24.11 -8.32 -11.07
CA HIS A 28 25.27 -9.13 -10.74
C HIS A 28 26.52 -8.36 -11.13
N ILE A 29 27.14 -7.69 -10.16
CA ILE A 29 28.30 -6.82 -10.41
C ILE A 29 29.57 -7.55 -9.97
N SER A 30 30.47 -7.77 -10.92
CA SER A 30 31.79 -8.33 -10.62
C SER A 30 32.65 -7.30 -9.91
N CYS A 31 33.27 -7.71 -8.81
CA CYS A 31 34.25 -6.88 -8.12
C CYS A 31 35.46 -6.59 -9.04
N PRO A 32 35.85 -5.32 -9.22
CA PRO A 32 36.97 -4.96 -10.09
C PRO A 32 38.33 -5.32 -9.50
N SER A 33 38.41 -5.56 -8.18
CA SER A 33 39.64 -6.04 -7.55
C SER A 33 39.99 -7.44 -8.06
N SER A 34 41.13 -7.55 -8.73
CA SER A 34 41.66 -8.79 -9.32
C SER A 34 41.87 -9.91 -8.29
N ALA A 35 42.06 -9.56 -7.01
CA ALA A 35 42.20 -10.51 -5.91
C ALA A 35 40.86 -11.02 -5.36
N CYS A 36 39.75 -10.30 -5.56
CA CYS A 36 38.46 -10.66 -4.98
C CYS A 36 37.55 -11.37 -6.00
N GLN A 37 37.38 -10.78 -7.19
CA GLN A 37 36.52 -11.27 -8.30
C GLN A 37 35.10 -11.72 -7.89
N HIS A 38 34.64 -11.35 -6.71
CA HIS A 38 33.36 -11.74 -6.19
C HIS A 38 32.24 -11.02 -6.94
N ILE A 39 31.21 -11.77 -7.33
CA ILE A 39 30.00 -11.22 -7.93
C ILE A 39 29.06 -10.84 -6.80
N SER A 40 28.86 -9.54 -6.60
CA SER A 40 27.92 -9.02 -5.62
C SER A 40 26.55 -8.83 -6.25
N LEU A 41 25.51 -9.27 -5.53
CA LEU A 41 24.12 -9.14 -5.94
C LEU A 41 23.57 -7.81 -5.42
N VAL A 42 23.40 -6.83 -6.31
CA VAL A 42 22.98 -5.49 -5.91
C VAL A 42 21.54 -5.21 -6.36
N PRO A 43 20.59 -4.99 -5.43
CA PRO A 43 19.23 -4.65 -5.80
C PRO A 43 19.15 -3.21 -6.33
N THR A 44 18.44 -3.00 -7.44
CA THR A 44 18.20 -1.65 -7.98
C THR A 44 17.22 -0.82 -7.14
N ARG A 45 16.46 -1.48 -6.25
CA ARG A 45 15.53 -0.80 -5.35
C ARG A 45 15.33 -1.50 -4.01
N LYS A 46 14.66 -0.81 -3.09
CA LYS A 46 14.36 -1.33 -1.75
C LYS A 46 13.47 -2.58 -1.88
N LYS A 47 13.97 -3.68 -1.33
CA LYS A 47 13.21 -4.92 -1.14
C LYS A 47 12.57 -4.88 0.24
N SER A 48 11.32 -5.32 0.35
CA SER A 48 10.69 -5.58 1.66
C SER A 48 11.25 -6.89 2.23
N ASN A 49 11.46 -6.98 3.55
CA ASN A 49 12.09 -8.14 4.21
C ASN A 49 11.44 -9.47 3.74
N GLY A 50 12.13 -10.19 2.85
CA GLY A 50 11.66 -11.46 2.27
C GLY A 50 10.60 -11.39 1.15
N LYS A 51 10.14 -10.20 0.73
CA LYS A 51 9.07 -10.02 -0.27
C LYS A 51 9.57 -9.37 -1.57
N GLY A 52 8.66 -9.11 -2.51
CA GLY A 52 8.95 -8.44 -3.79
C GLY A 52 9.49 -7.01 -3.63
N PHE A 53 9.90 -6.40 -4.74
CA PHE A 53 10.39 -5.01 -4.77
C PHE A 53 9.26 -4.00 -4.54
N ASP A 54 9.54 -2.93 -3.78
CA ASP A 54 8.56 -1.89 -3.44
C ASP A 54 7.90 -1.23 -4.67
N ILE A 55 8.63 -1.16 -5.78
CA ILE A 55 8.17 -0.58 -7.04
C ILE A 55 7.06 -1.40 -7.68
N ASN A 56 7.06 -2.72 -7.53
CA ASN A 56 6.04 -3.58 -8.14
C ASN A 56 4.68 -3.34 -7.47
N TYR A 57 4.67 -3.19 -6.14
CA TYR A 57 3.48 -2.76 -5.40
C TYR A 57 3.01 -1.37 -5.84
N LYS A 58 3.93 -0.42 -6.05
CA LYS A 58 3.59 0.92 -6.53
C LYS A 58 3.02 0.91 -7.94
N VAL A 59 3.50 0.04 -8.83
CA VAL A 59 2.93 -0.12 -10.18
C VAL A 59 1.55 -0.76 -10.12
N CYS A 60 1.33 -1.75 -9.25
CA CYS A 60 -0.01 -2.28 -8.98
C CYS A 60 -0.98 -1.18 -8.51
N LEU A 61 -0.56 -0.39 -7.53
CA LEU A 61 -1.35 0.75 -7.04
C LEU A 61 -1.58 1.81 -8.11
N ALA A 62 -0.61 2.04 -9.01
CA ALA A 62 -0.75 2.97 -10.13
C ALA A 62 -1.73 2.45 -11.20
N MET A 63 -1.68 1.15 -11.49
CA MET A 63 -2.64 0.45 -12.36
C MET A 63 -4.07 0.65 -11.85
N ILE A 64 -4.29 0.34 -10.59
CA ILE A 64 -5.59 0.52 -9.92
C ILE A 64 -6.04 1.98 -10.00
N ASN A 65 -5.16 2.92 -9.67
CA ASN A 65 -5.52 4.34 -9.63
C ASN A 65 -5.81 4.95 -11.00
N ALA A 66 -5.09 4.49 -12.03
CA ALA A 66 -5.26 4.96 -13.39
C ALA A 66 -6.34 4.16 -14.16
N ASP A 67 -6.99 3.20 -13.50
CA ASP A 67 -7.90 2.25 -14.15
C ASP A 67 -7.26 1.53 -15.35
N MET A 68 -6.00 1.15 -15.18
CA MET A 68 -5.18 0.49 -16.19
C MET A 68 -4.92 -0.96 -15.80
N GLY A 69 -5.27 -1.89 -16.67
CA GLY A 69 -4.80 -3.28 -16.56
C GLY A 69 -3.32 -3.46 -16.91
N PRO A 70 -2.72 -4.64 -16.64
CA PRO A 70 -1.32 -4.94 -16.92
C PRO A 70 -0.90 -4.65 -18.38
N SER A 71 -1.78 -4.92 -19.35
CA SER A 71 -1.52 -4.64 -20.77
C SER A 71 -1.33 -3.15 -21.06
N HIS A 72 -2.09 -2.27 -20.40
CA HIS A 72 -1.95 -0.82 -20.58
C HIS A 72 -0.60 -0.32 -20.07
N VAL A 73 -0.17 -0.82 -18.90
CA VAL A 73 1.14 -0.48 -18.34
C VAL A 73 2.26 -1.07 -19.19
N ASN A 74 2.13 -2.32 -19.65
CA ASN A 74 3.15 -2.93 -20.50
C ASN A 74 3.27 -2.21 -21.85
N ASN A 75 2.17 -1.72 -22.44
CA ASN A 75 2.21 -0.88 -23.64
C ASN A 75 2.95 0.44 -23.38
N PHE A 76 2.69 1.10 -22.24
CA PHE A 76 3.39 2.31 -21.84
C PHE A 76 4.90 2.06 -21.63
N LEU A 77 5.25 1.01 -20.89
CA LEU A 77 6.64 0.63 -20.61
C LEU A 77 7.38 0.28 -21.91
N THR A 78 6.75 -0.46 -22.81
CA THR A 78 7.28 -0.78 -24.14
C THR A 78 7.55 0.50 -24.94
N GLY A 79 6.63 1.47 -24.90
CA GLY A 79 6.84 2.78 -25.54
C GLY A 79 8.00 3.57 -24.94
N CYS A 80 8.31 3.38 -23.67
CA CYS A 80 9.47 3.96 -23.00
C CYS A 80 10.75 3.10 -23.13
N ASN A 81 10.71 1.99 -23.87
CA ASN A 81 11.79 1.00 -23.96
C ASN A 81 12.20 0.43 -22.59
N ILE A 82 11.22 0.25 -21.70
CA ILE A 82 11.36 -0.37 -20.37
C ILE A 82 10.75 -1.79 -20.44
N PRO A 83 11.40 -2.82 -19.87
CA PRO A 83 10.86 -4.18 -19.87
C PRO A 83 9.45 -4.27 -19.26
N PRO A 84 8.56 -5.11 -19.81
CA PRO A 84 7.21 -5.28 -19.28
C PRO A 84 7.22 -5.94 -17.91
N VAL A 85 6.19 -5.65 -17.11
CA VAL A 85 5.99 -6.27 -15.80
C VAL A 85 5.22 -7.57 -15.98
N ASP A 86 5.74 -8.64 -15.39
CA ASP A 86 5.04 -9.93 -15.35
C ASP A 86 3.96 -9.92 -14.26
N ALA A 87 2.77 -10.43 -14.57
CA ALA A 87 1.64 -10.45 -13.64
C ALA A 87 1.93 -11.24 -12.35
N SER A 88 2.81 -12.24 -12.38
CA SER A 88 3.24 -13.01 -11.20
C SER A 88 4.08 -12.20 -10.22
N THR A 89 4.65 -11.07 -10.66
CA THR A 89 5.42 -10.16 -9.80
C THR A 89 4.54 -9.11 -9.09
N LEU A 90 3.24 -9.11 -9.38
CA LEU A 90 2.22 -8.33 -8.69
C LEU A 90 1.68 -9.12 -7.49
N PRO A 91 1.26 -8.45 -6.40
CA PRO A 91 0.74 -9.13 -5.22
C PRO A 91 -0.51 -9.96 -5.55
N ALA A 92 -0.52 -11.23 -5.14
CA ALA A 92 -1.63 -12.15 -5.30
C ALA A 92 -2.52 -12.19 -4.04
N GLU A 93 -3.84 -12.25 -4.23
CA GLU A 93 -4.82 -12.47 -3.15
C GLU A 93 -4.52 -13.73 -2.32
N ALA A 94 -3.95 -14.76 -2.95
CA ALA A 94 -3.52 -15.98 -2.27
C ALA A 94 -2.52 -15.72 -1.14
N SER A 95 -1.70 -14.67 -1.24
CA SER A 95 -0.78 -14.28 -0.16
C SER A 95 -1.49 -13.73 1.07
N CYS A 96 -2.70 -13.18 0.92
CA CYS A 96 -3.47 -12.64 2.05
C CYS A 96 -4.10 -13.77 2.85
N LYS A 97 -4.62 -14.82 2.19
CA LYS A 97 -5.21 -15.99 2.86
C LYS A 97 -4.23 -16.73 3.76
N GLU A 98 -3.00 -16.92 3.29
CA GLU A 98 -1.94 -17.51 4.11
C GLU A 98 -1.55 -16.61 5.29
N ALA A 99 -1.54 -15.28 5.08
CA ALA A 99 -1.27 -14.32 6.14
C ALA A 99 -2.39 -14.28 7.20
N GLN A 100 -3.66 -14.44 6.81
CA GLN A 100 -4.80 -14.51 7.73
C GLN A 100 -4.65 -15.72 8.67
N ARG A 101 -4.33 -16.90 8.13
CA ARG A 101 -4.15 -18.13 8.91
C ARG A 101 -3.01 -18.00 9.92
N GLU A 102 -1.85 -17.53 9.45
CA GLU A 102 -0.68 -17.35 10.30
C GLU A 102 -0.90 -16.29 11.39
N GLU A 103 -1.63 -15.21 11.08
CA GLU A 103 -1.97 -14.20 12.09
C GLU A 103 -2.86 -14.77 13.20
N LEU A 104 -3.81 -15.63 12.86
CA LEU A 104 -4.66 -16.30 13.84
C LEU A 104 -3.87 -17.30 14.70
N GLU A 105 -2.96 -18.07 14.10
CA GLU A 105 -2.09 -19.01 14.80
C GLU A 105 -1.14 -18.31 15.80
N CYS A 106 -0.72 -17.09 15.48
CA CYS A 106 0.09 -16.25 16.37
C CYS A 106 -0.74 -15.45 17.39
N SER A 107 -2.06 -15.42 17.29
CA SER A 107 -2.93 -14.67 18.20
C SER A 107 -3.20 -15.45 19.48
N GLU A 108 -3.06 -14.79 20.63
CA GLU A 108 -3.49 -15.35 21.92
C GLU A 108 -5.03 -15.39 22.05
N SER A 109 -5.73 -14.65 21.21
CA SER A 109 -7.20 -14.60 21.17
C SER A 109 -7.74 -15.29 19.91
N SER A 110 -9.01 -15.70 19.93
CA SER A 110 -9.70 -16.20 18.73
C SER A 110 -10.03 -15.10 17.71
N GLU A 111 -9.53 -13.88 17.92
CA GLU A 111 -9.78 -12.72 17.08
C GLU A 111 -8.46 -12.15 16.54
N LEU A 112 -8.53 -11.58 15.34
CA LEU A 112 -7.41 -10.87 14.73
C LEU A 112 -7.29 -9.46 15.33
N GLU A 113 -6.06 -9.05 15.59
CA GLU A 113 -5.70 -7.67 15.91
C GLU A 113 -4.91 -7.09 14.73
N GLY A 114 -5.40 -5.99 14.17
CA GLY A 114 -4.86 -5.45 12.92
C GLY A 114 -4.67 -3.93 12.95
N SER A 115 -3.63 -3.47 12.25
CA SER A 115 -3.41 -2.06 11.94
C SER A 115 -4.00 -1.73 10.57
N PHE A 116 -4.85 -0.72 10.53
CA PHE A 116 -5.52 -0.25 9.32
C PHE A 116 -4.98 1.13 8.93
N ASP A 117 -4.57 1.25 7.67
CA ASP A 117 -4.19 2.52 7.08
C ASP A 117 -4.78 2.64 5.68
N ALA A 118 -5.26 3.84 5.34
CA ALA A 118 -5.93 4.12 4.09
C ALA A 118 -5.33 5.32 3.38
N GLY A 119 -4.95 5.10 2.12
CA GLY A 119 -4.44 6.12 1.22
C GLY A 119 -5.51 6.57 0.23
N ARG A 120 -5.53 7.86 -0.07
CA ARG A 120 -6.29 8.42 -1.20
C ARG A 120 -5.30 9.03 -2.17
N GLN A 121 -5.19 8.48 -3.39
CA GLN A 121 -4.18 8.95 -4.33
C GLN A 121 -4.59 10.29 -4.94
N LYS A 122 -3.68 11.26 -4.86
CA LYS A 122 -3.73 12.55 -5.56
C LYS A 122 -2.36 13.04 -5.93
N ARG A 123 -2.31 13.79 -7.04
CA ARG A 123 -1.21 14.70 -7.35
C ARG A 123 -1.63 16.10 -6.89
N GLY A 124 -1.17 16.55 -5.72
CA GLY A 124 -1.40 17.91 -5.21
C GLY A 124 -1.49 17.97 -3.68
N SER A 125 -0.79 18.94 -3.09
CA SER A 125 -0.73 19.22 -1.65
C SER A 125 -2.13 19.47 -1.06
N ASP A 126 -2.30 18.97 0.17
CA ASP A 126 -3.30 19.22 1.21
C ASP A 126 -4.44 20.19 0.83
N TRP A 127 -5.69 19.79 1.13
CA TRP A 127 -6.95 20.58 1.11
C TRP A 127 -7.98 20.29 0.02
N SER A 128 -7.75 19.36 -0.90
CA SER A 128 -8.82 18.87 -1.78
C SER A 128 -9.32 17.49 -1.32
N TYR A 129 -10.63 17.27 -1.23
CA TYR A 129 -11.24 15.99 -0.81
C TYR A 129 -12.00 15.28 -1.96
N ASN A 130 -11.45 15.36 -3.19
CA ASN A 130 -12.02 14.80 -4.42
C ASN A 130 -11.19 13.66 -5.07
N SER A 131 -10.55 12.79 -4.27
CA SER A 131 -9.83 11.64 -4.85
C SER A 131 -10.80 10.72 -5.60
N HIS A 132 -10.40 10.27 -6.78
CA HIS A 132 -11.17 9.34 -7.60
C HIS A 132 -11.01 7.89 -7.13
N THR A 133 -9.92 7.60 -6.42
CA THR A 133 -9.65 6.30 -5.82
C THR A 133 -9.25 6.43 -4.34
N GLY A 134 -9.54 5.38 -3.59
CA GLY A 134 -9.07 5.12 -2.24
C GLY A 134 -8.63 3.68 -2.15
N HIS A 135 -7.59 3.42 -1.37
CA HIS A 135 -7.10 2.07 -1.10
C HIS A 135 -6.76 1.97 0.38
N ALA A 136 -6.93 0.79 0.96
CA ALA A 136 -6.47 0.53 2.32
C ALA A 136 -5.93 -0.88 2.44
N SER A 137 -5.14 -1.08 3.49
CA SER A 137 -4.63 -2.39 3.87
C SER A 137 -4.78 -2.58 5.37
N LEU A 138 -5.04 -3.82 5.75
CA LEU A 138 -5.07 -4.29 7.12
C LEU A 138 -3.86 -5.18 7.31
N ILE A 139 -3.04 -4.83 8.28
CA ILE A 139 -1.80 -5.52 8.60
C ILE A 139 -1.96 -6.17 9.96
N GLY A 140 -1.76 -7.49 10.02
CA GLY A 140 -1.78 -8.23 11.29
C GLY A 140 -0.69 -7.73 12.23
N VAL A 141 -1.03 -7.53 13.50
CA VAL A 141 -0.10 -6.98 14.49
C VAL A 141 0.96 -8.00 14.89
N ASN A 142 0.64 -9.28 14.89
CA ASN A 142 1.55 -10.35 15.31
C ASN A 142 2.55 -10.71 14.20
N THR A 143 2.08 -10.86 12.97
CA THR A 143 2.91 -11.29 11.83
C THR A 143 3.51 -10.12 11.05
N GLY A 144 2.92 -8.92 11.13
CA GLY A 144 3.28 -7.79 10.29
C GLY A 144 2.94 -8.00 8.81
N LYS A 145 2.07 -8.96 8.48
CA LYS A 145 1.65 -9.29 7.11
C LYS A 145 0.33 -8.62 6.78
N VAL A 146 0.14 -8.30 5.49
CA VAL A 146 -1.16 -7.80 4.99
C VAL A 146 -2.13 -8.97 5.02
N VAL A 147 -3.14 -8.88 5.87
CA VAL A 147 -4.18 -9.90 6.04
C VAL A 147 -5.37 -9.63 5.12
N GLU A 148 -5.59 -8.37 4.76
CA GLU A 148 -6.63 -7.97 3.82
C GLU A 148 -6.27 -6.61 3.20
N PHE A 149 -6.77 -6.34 1.99
CA PHE A 149 -6.68 -5.01 1.36
C PHE A 149 -7.94 -4.74 0.54
N ASP A 150 -8.27 -3.47 0.32
CA ASP A 150 -9.41 -3.13 -0.52
C ASP A 150 -9.20 -1.80 -1.25
N VAL A 151 -9.97 -1.62 -2.30
CA VAL A 151 -9.94 -0.46 -3.18
C VAL A 151 -11.35 0.03 -3.46
N ARG A 152 -11.50 1.35 -3.43
CA ARG A 152 -12.67 2.05 -3.96
C ARG A 152 -12.27 2.93 -5.12
N THR A 153 -12.99 2.80 -6.24
CA THR A 153 -12.82 3.67 -7.41
C THR A 153 -14.16 4.20 -7.91
N ARG A 154 -14.17 5.48 -8.29
CA ARG A 154 -15.28 6.13 -9.00
C ARG A 154 -15.11 6.10 -10.52
N ASN A 155 -13.92 5.76 -10.98
CA ASN A 155 -13.54 5.90 -12.37
C ASN A 155 -13.44 4.52 -12.99
N CYS A 156 -14.03 4.40 -14.17
CA CYS A 156 -13.72 3.36 -15.13
C CYS A 156 -13.53 4.05 -16.49
N SER A 157 -12.43 3.74 -17.15
CA SER A 157 -11.99 4.25 -18.44
C SER A 157 -13.05 4.01 -19.52
N ILE A 158 -13.60 2.80 -19.62
CA ILE A 158 -14.67 2.45 -20.57
C ILE A 158 -15.92 3.28 -20.28
N CYS A 159 -16.30 3.43 -19.00
CA CYS A 159 -17.44 4.27 -18.62
C CYS A 159 -17.22 5.73 -19.01
N GLN A 160 -16.06 6.30 -18.66
CA GLN A 160 -15.74 7.69 -18.95
C GLN A 160 -15.70 7.98 -20.45
N TYR A 161 -15.18 7.04 -21.25
CA TYR A 161 -15.12 7.17 -22.70
C TYR A 161 -16.52 7.32 -23.32
N HIS A 162 -17.44 6.41 -23.00
CA HIS A 162 -18.78 6.44 -23.59
C HIS A 162 -19.66 7.55 -23.00
N ILE A 163 -19.51 7.88 -21.72
CA ILE A 163 -20.16 9.06 -21.10
C ILE A 163 -19.69 10.34 -21.81
N GLY A 164 -18.40 10.49 -22.08
CA GLY A 164 -17.85 11.67 -22.76
C GLY A 164 -18.35 11.83 -24.21
N LYS A 165 -18.78 10.73 -24.84
CA LYS A 165 -19.32 10.70 -26.20
C LYS A 165 -20.86 10.71 -26.27
N ASN A 166 -21.56 10.70 -25.14
CA ASN A 166 -23.01 10.48 -25.06
C ASN A 166 -23.47 9.19 -25.78
N GLU A 167 -22.65 8.14 -25.71
CA GLU A 167 -22.95 6.83 -26.29
C GLU A 167 -23.39 5.85 -25.19
N PRO A 168 -24.23 4.85 -25.51
CA PRO A 168 -24.56 3.79 -24.56
C PRO A 168 -23.30 2.97 -24.24
N LYS A 169 -23.05 2.76 -22.93
CA LYS A 169 -21.94 1.95 -22.44
C LYS A 169 -22.13 0.48 -22.87
N PRO A 170 -21.11 -0.16 -23.50
CA PRO A 170 -21.15 -1.59 -23.78
C PRO A 170 -21.02 -2.40 -22.48
N PRO A 171 -21.54 -3.65 -22.45
CA PRO A 171 -21.29 -4.58 -21.36
C PRO A 171 -19.78 -4.79 -21.16
N HIS A 172 -19.29 -4.58 -19.94
CA HIS A 172 -17.90 -4.81 -19.56
C HIS A 172 -17.78 -5.04 -18.05
N GLU A 173 -16.64 -5.58 -17.63
CA GLU A 173 -16.24 -5.68 -16.23
C GLU A 173 -15.89 -4.29 -15.69
N CYS A 174 -16.84 -3.70 -14.97
CA CYS A 174 -16.76 -2.32 -14.53
C CYS A 174 -16.03 -2.22 -13.20
N ASN A 175 -14.95 -1.45 -13.18
CA ASN A 175 -14.16 -1.25 -11.95
C ASN A 175 -14.84 -0.28 -10.97
N VAL A 176 -15.81 0.54 -11.40
CA VAL A 176 -16.53 1.47 -10.50
C VAL A 176 -17.30 0.70 -9.43
N ASN A 177 -16.89 0.90 -8.18
CA ASN A 177 -17.52 0.29 -7.00
C ASN A 177 -17.83 1.33 -5.90
N TRP A 178 -17.66 2.63 -6.18
CA TRP A 178 -17.91 3.70 -5.22
C TRP A 178 -18.60 4.90 -5.85
N THR A 179 -19.68 5.36 -5.21
CA THR A 179 -20.46 6.54 -5.64
C THR A 179 -20.50 7.66 -4.59
N GLY A 180 -20.08 7.38 -3.35
CA GLY A 180 -20.07 8.35 -2.24
C GLY A 180 -18.93 9.37 -2.31
N SER A 181 -18.74 10.19 -1.27
CA SER A 181 -17.66 11.20 -1.19
C SER A 181 -16.28 10.58 -0.93
N SER A 182 -15.17 11.31 -1.17
CA SER A 182 -13.84 10.67 -1.09
C SER A 182 -13.45 10.42 0.36
N LYS A 183 -14.01 11.22 1.28
CA LYS A 183 -13.93 10.98 2.73
C LYS A 183 -14.64 9.70 3.17
N GLY A 184 -15.65 9.27 2.42
CA GLY A 184 -16.40 8.06 2.74
C GLY A 184 -15.74 6.76 2.25
N MET A 185 -14.73 6.82 1.37
CA MET A 185 -14.07 5.63 0.83
C MET A 185 -13.37 4.82 1.92
N GLU A 186 -12.59 5.50 2.76
CA GLU A 186 -11.81 4.86 3.83
C GLU A 186 -12.68 4.08 4.84
N PRO A 187 -13.71 4.67 5.45
CA PRO A 187 -14.52 3.91 6.39
C PRO A 187 -15.33 2.81 5.72
N ASP A 188 -15.73 2.98 4.45
CA ASP A 188 -16.40 1.92 3.69
C ASP A 188 -15.47 0.74 3.40
N ILE A 189 -14.24 1.04 3.00
CA ILE A 189 -13.17 0.05 2.83
C ILE A 189 -12.96 -0.72 4.14
N ALA A 190 -12.82 -0.03 5.27
CA ALA A 190 -12.63 -0.69 6.56
C ALA A 190 -13.75 -1.70 6.86
N CYS A 191 -15.02 -1.29 6.69
CA CYS A 191 -16.15 -2.18 6.92
C CYS A 191 -16.18 -3.37 5.96
N SER A 192 -15.88 -3.14 4.69
CA SER A 192 -15.85 -4.21 3.68
C SER A 192 -14.75 -5.22 3.93
N MET A 193 -13.56 -4.79 4.38
CA MET A 193 -12.47 -5.68 4.75
C MET A 193 -12.84 -6.55 5.94
N ILE A 194 -13.46 -5.96 6.97
CA ILE A 194 -13.94 -6.70 8.14
C ILE A 194 -15.00 -7.73 7.73
N GLN A 195 -15.94 -7.33 6.85
CA GLN A 195 -16.98 -8.24 6.38
C GLN A 195 -16.38 -9.41 5.59
N ARG A 196 -15.45 -9.16 4.67
CA ARG A 196 -14.78 -10.21 3.90
C ARG A 196 -13.97 -11.16 4.78
N LEU A 197 -13.28 -10.63 5.78
CA LEU A 197 -12.60 -11.47 6.78
C LEU A 197 -13.59 -12.36 7.54
N ALA A 198 -14.75 -11.84 7.92
CA ALA A 198 -15.78 -12.63 8.59
C ALA A 198 -16.37 -13.72 7.67
N GLU A 199 -16.52 -13.42 6.37
CA GLU A 199 -16.92 -14.40 5.34
C GLU A 199 -15.86 -15.50 5.15
N ASP A 200 -14.58 -15.16 5.28
CA ASP A 200 -13.45 -16.11 5.28
C ASP A 200 -13.28 -16.86 6.62
N GLY A 201 -14.13 -16.58 7.62
CA GLY A 201 -14.11 -17.26 8.92
C GLY A 201 -13.20 -16.61 9.98
N TYR A 202 -12.70 -15.41 9.73
CA TYR A 202 -11.83 -14.66 10.65
C TYR A 202 -12.56 -13.45 11.25
N THR A 203 -12.60 -13.37 12.57
CA THR A 203 -13.18 -12.22 13.28
C THR A 203 -12.10 -11.23 13.69
N VAL A 204 -12.31 -9.93 13.42
CA VAL A 204 -11.41 -8.86 13.87
C VAL A 204 -11.92 -8.29 15.19
N GLY A 205 -11.13 -8.39 16.25
CA GLY A 205 -11.49 -7.93 17.59
C GLY A 205 -11.00 -6.54 17.88
N THR A 206 -9.76 -6.25 17.48
CA THR A 206 -9.12 -4.95 17.71
C THR A 206 -8.56 -4.36 16.43
N LEU A 207 -8.86 -3.08 16.19
CA LEU A 207 -8.40 -2.32 15.04
C LEU A 207 -7.60 -1.09 15.49
N HIS A 208 -6.33 -1.02 15.10
CA HIS A 208 -5.51 0.18 15.27
C HIS A 208 -5.70 1.07 14.05
N ALA A 209 -6.18 2.30 14.24
CA ALA A 209 -6.44 3.22 13.15
C ALA A 209 -6.32 4.68 13.60
N ASP A 210 -6.18 5.59 12.63
CA ASP A 210 -6.12 7.03 12.86
C ASP A 210 -7.34 7.54 13.62
N ASN A 211 -7.13 8.55 14.46
CA ASN A 211 -8.17 9.15 15.31
C ASN A 211 -9.13 10.08 14.54
N ASP A 212 -9.65 9.61 13.40
CA ASP A 212 -10.69 10.28 12.63
C ASP A 212 -12.07 9.74 13.03
N ALA A 213 -12.95 10.67 13.45
CA ALA A 213 -14.30 10.37 13.93
C ALA A 213 -15.17 9.67 12.86
N THR A 214 -14.89 9.90 11.57
CA THR A 214 -15.62 9.29 10.45
C THR A 214 -15.41 7.78 10.39
N SER A 215 -14.22 7.30 10.74
CA SER A 215 -13.89 5.87 10.73
C SER A 215 -14.50 5.17 11.94
N GLN A 216 -14.54 5.81 13.11
CA GLN A 216 -15.20 5.27 14.32
C GLN A 216 -16.72 5.06 14.15
N SER A 217 -17.42 5.98 13.50
CA SER A 217 -18.88 5.92 13.42
C SER A 217 -19.45 4.78 12.56
N ARG A 218 -18.62 4.21 11.68
CA ARG A 218 -19.06 3.22 10.68
C ARG A 218 -18.58 1.80 10.99
N LEU A 219 -17.56 1.65 11.83
CA LEU A 219 -17.09 0.34 12.27
C LEU A 219 -18.18 -0.39 13.08
N PRO A 220 -18.26 -1.73 12.97
CA PRO A 220 -19.12 -2.53 13.83
C PRO A 220 -18.82 -2.27 15.31
N ARG A 221 -19.87 -2.19 16.14
CA ARG A 221 -19.74 -1.95 17.58
C ARG A 221 -18.97 -3.04 18.33
N SER A 222 -18.84 -4.22 17.74
CA SER A 222 -18.06 -5.34 18.28
C SER A 222 -16.55 -5.09 18.26
N ILE A 223 -16.07 -4.16 17.43
CA ILE A 223 -14.64 -3.94 17.24
C ILE A 223 -14.13 -2.86 18.19
N ILE A 224 -13.07 -3.20 18.92
CA ILE A 224 -12.34 -2.26 19.76
C ILE A 224 -11.38 -1.47 18.88
N LYS A 225 -11.67 -0.19 18.67
CA LYS A 225 -10.73 0.71 18.00
C LYS A 225 -9.68 1.22 19.00
N LYS A 226 -8.40 1.04 18.70
CA LYS A 226 -7.27 1.67 19.39
C LYS A 226 -6.72 2.78 18.51
N ASP A 227 -6.55 3.97 19.09
CA ASP A 227 -5.96 5.10 18.36
C ASP A 227 -4.44 4.93 18.30
N ASP A 228 -3.84 5.28 17.16
CA ASP A 228 -2.39 5.20 17.02
C ASP A 228 -1.66 6.21 17.92
N LYS A 229 -0.50 5.78 18.44
CA LYS A 229 0.32 6.59 19.35
C LYS A 229 0.72 7.93 18.75
N THR A 230 0.90 8.00 17.42
CA THR A 230 1.39 9.20 16.74
C THR A 230 0.31 10.27 16.71
N HIS A 231 -0.93 9.94 16.31
CA HIS A 231 -2.01 10.92 16.33
C HIS A 231 -2.45 11.29 17.74
N VAL A 232 -2.42 10.34 18.70
CA VAL A 232 -2.66 10.67 20.12
C VAL A 232 -1.65 11.71 20.61
N LYS A 233 -0.36 11.49 20.36
CA LYS A 233 0.70 12.46 20.73
C LYS A 233 0.48 13.80 20.06
N LYS A 234 0.22 13.84 18.74
CA LYS A 234 -0.05 15.08 18.00
C LYS A 234 -1.25 15.83 18.59
N ASN A 235 -2.34 15.13 18.91
CA ASN A 235 -3.55 15.73 19.46
C ASN A 235 -3.31 16.31 20.86
N ILE A 236 -2.59 15.59 21.72
CA ILE A 236 -2.20 16.10 23.05
C ILE A 236 -1.30 17.34 22.90
N SER A 237 -0.26 17.27 22.07
CA SER A 237 0.63 18.40 21.81
C SER A 237 -0.12 19.62 21.26
N LYS A 238 -1.07 19.44 20.34
CA LYS A 238 -1.89 20.52 19.79
C LYS A 238 -2.78 21.17 20.86
N ARG A 239 -3.36 20.38 21.76
CA ARG A 239 -4.16 20.89 22.90
C ARG A 239 -3.29 21.65 23.89
N LEU A 240 -2.12 21.11 24.25
CA LEU A 240 -1.16 21.77 25.14
C LEU A 240 -0.68 23.10 24.55
N TYR A 241 -0.40 23.13 23.24
CA TYR A 241 -0.03 24.36 22.53
C TYR A 241 -1.19 25.38 22.47
N GLY A 242 -2.43 24.91 22.36
CA GLY A 242 -3.61 25.78 22.50
C GLY A 242 -3.71 26.41 23.89
N LEU A 243 -3.46 25.62 24.94
CA LEU A 243 -3.49 26.07 26.32
C LEU A 243 -2.35 27.04 26.67
N SER A 244 -1.15 26.84 26.13
CA SER A 244 -0.02 27.75 26.37
C SER A 244 -0.23 29.17 25.82
N LYS A 245 -1.16 29.34 24.87
CA LYS A 245 -1.58 30.69 24.43
C LYS A 245 -2.32 31.45 25.51
N ASN A 246 -3.08 30.75 26.36
CA ASN A 246 -3.94 31.34 27.38
C ASN A 246 -3.26 31.42 28.75
N TYR A 247 -2.37 30.48 29.08
CA TYR A 247 -1.71 30.40 30.38
C TYR A 247 -0.21 30.66 30.26
N LYS A 248 0.25 31.82 30.78
CA LYS A 248 1.67 32.22 30.75
C LYS A 248 2.62 31.20 31.41
N GLN A 249 2.13 30.46 32.41
CA GLN A 249 2.86 29.41 33.14
C GLN A 249 3.24 28.21 32.26
N LEU A 250 2.55 28.03 31.13
CA LEU A 250 2.78 26.93 30.17
C LEU A 250 3.62 27.37 28.96
N LYS A 251 4.05 28.64 28.91
CA LYS A 251 5.05 29.08 27.93
C LYS A 251 6.41 28.66 28.49
N SER A 252 7.23 27.98 27.69
CA SER A 252 8.61 27.74 28.10
C SER A 252 9.27 29.08 28.38
N ALA A 253 10.06 29.16 29.45
CA ALA A 253 10.97 30.28 29.69
C ALA A 253 11.85 30.53 28.46
#